data_AF-S7U050-F1
#
_entry.id   AF-S7U050-F1
#
_cell.length_a   1.000
_cell.length_b   1.000
_cell.length_c   1.000
_cell.angle_alpha   90.00
_cell.angle_beta   90.00
_cell.angle_gamma   90.00
#
_symmetry.space_group_name_H-M   'P 1'
#
loop_
_entity.id
_entity.type
_entity.pdbx_description
1 polymer ?
#
loop_
_entity_poly.entity_id
_entity_poly.type
_entity_poly.pdbx_seq_one_letter_code
_entity_poly.pdbx_strand_id
1 'polypeptide(L)'
;MTQYTPEQIELEAVRQIKRLADERGMKQSVLAATAWPGEANAPTKWRQIRNGRKQTGAPQRITVSEAVALCNVLGVEFSTILFRAQEAIKLRRATPYPTAVEENREEWPAAAEKRGRYNEN
;
A
#
# COMPACT_ATOMS: atom_id res chain seq x y z
N MET A 1 8.16 -20.74 -13.91
CA MET A 1 8.19 -20.22 -12.52
C MET A 1 8.03 -18.71 -12.56
N THR A 2 6.97 -18.16 -11.96
CA THR A 2 6.80 -16.71 -11.88
C THR A 2 7.86 -16.15 -10.95
N GLN A 3 8.92 -15.56 -11.48
CA GLN A 3 9.97 -14.96 -10.67
C GLN A 3 9.50 -13.56 -10.21
N TYR A 4 9.44 -13.36 -8.90
CA TYR A 4 9.35 -12.06 -8.25
C TYR A 4 10.74 -11.73 -7.71
N THR A 5 11.14 -10.48 -7.79
CA THR A 5 12.38 -10.07 -7.14
C THR A 5 12.17 -9.96 -5.62
N PRO A 6 13.20 -10.17 -4.79
CA PRO A 6 13.11 -9.98 -3.35
C PRO A 6 12.54 -8.61 -2.97
N GLU A 7 12.87 -7.56 -3.72
CA GLU A 7 12.40 -6.19 -3.49
C GLU A 7 10.89 -6.05 -3.76
N GLN A 8 10.35 -6.78 -4.74
CA GLN A 8 8.91 -6.79 -5.01
C GLN A 8 8.15 -7.42 -3.84
N ILE A 9 8.68 -8.51 -3.29
CA ILE A 9 8.12 -9.20 -2.13
C ILE A 9 8.20 -8.31 -0.89
N GLU A 10 9.36 -7.70 -0.65
CA GLU A 10 9.59 -6.79 0.48
C GLU A 10 8.59 -5.62 0.46
N LEU A 11 8.51 -4.91 -0.66
CA LEU A 11 7.62 -3.78 -0.85
C LEU A 11 6.16 -4.16 -0.60
N GLU A 12 5.75 -5.32 -1.12
CA GLU A 12 4.38 -5.77 -0.96
C GLU A 12 4.11 -6.26 0.47
N ALA A 13 5.06 -6.93 1.13
CA ALA A 13 4.94 -7.32 2.54
C ALA A 13 4.74 -6.09 3.44
N VAL A 14 5.51 -5.02 3.22
CA VAL A 14 5.37 -3.75 3.95
C VAL A 14 4.00 -3.12 3.72
N ARG A 15 3.46 -3.18 2.49
CA ARG A 15 2.09 -2.74 2.20
C ARG A 15 1.03 -3.56 2.91
N GLN A 16 1.21 -4.89 2.98
CA GLN A 16 0.30 -5.78 3.71
C GLN A 16 0.30 -5.49 5.21
N ILE A 17 1.48 -5.24 5.82
CA ILE A 17 1.59 -4.85 7.24
C ILE A 17 0.85 -3.53 7.49
N LYS A 18 1.11 -2.50 6.66
CA LYS A 18 0.42 -1.21 6.76
C LYS A 18 -1.10 -1.39 6.64
N ARG A 19 -1.54 -2.13 5.61
CA ARG A 19 -2.95 -2.39 5.34
C ARG A 19 -3.64 -3.09 6.51
N LEU A 20 -3.01 -4.12 7.08
CA LEU A 20 -3.55 -4.85 8.21
C LEU A 20 -3.68 -3.97 9.46
N ALA A 21 -2.71 -3.08 9.69
CA ALA A 21 -2.82 -2.10 10.76
C ALA A 21 -3.97 -1.11 10.52
N ASP A 22 -4.15 -0.62 9.29
CA ASP A 22 -5.25 0.26 8.90
C ASP A 22 -6.62 -0.45 9.07
N GLU A 23 -6.74 -1.71 8.64
CA GLU A 23 -7.95 -2.56 8.80
C GLU A 23 -8.34 -2.78 10.27
N ARG A 24 -7.36 -2.75 11.18
CA ARG A 24 -7.57 -2.89 12.63
C ARG A 24 -7.75 -1.55 13.34
N GLY A 25 -7.80 -0.43 12.61
CA GLY A 25 -7.86 0.90 13.20
C GLY A 25 -6.61 1.28 14.00
N MET A 26 -5.49 0.58 13.82
CA MET A 26 -4.26 0.84 14.54
C MET A 26 -3.49 1.97 13.85
N LYS A 27 -3.26 3.07 14.59
CA LYS A 27 -2.41 4.17 14.10
C LYS A 27 -0.99 3.66 13.83
N GLN A 28 -0.42 4.06 12.70
CA GLN A 28 0.91 3.64 12.27
C GLN A 28 2.03 4.05 13.24
N SER A 29 1.86 5.17 13.95
CA SER A 29 2.77 5.58 15.04
C SER A 29 2.69 4.66 16.26
N VAL A 30 1.48 4.19 16.60
CA VAL A 30 1.24 3.25 17.71
C VAL A 30 1.83 1.89 17.36
N LEU A 31 1.54 1.37 16.16
CA LEU A 31 2.15 0.13 15.66
C LEU A 31 3.68 0.13 15.83
N ALA A 32 4.33 1.19 15.38
CA ALA A 32 5.78 1.31 15.45
C ALA A 32 6.30 1.38 16.89
N ALA A 33 5.64 2.19 17.75
CA ALA A 33 6.02 2.33 19.15
C ALA A 33 5.85 1.03 19.94
N THR A 34 4.83 0.23 19.61
CA THR A 34 4.62 -1.09 20.22
C THR A 34 5.59 -2.14 19.69
N ALA A 35 5.97 -2.08 18.41
CA ALA A 35 6.89 -3.04 17.80
C ALA A 35 8.34 -2.86 18.28
N TRP A 36 8.73 -1.62 18.59
CA TRP A 36 10.08 -1.28 19.06
C TRP A 36 10.03 -0.46 20.36
N PRO A 37 9.65 -1.08 21.48
CA PRO A 37 9.60 -0.39 22.76
C PRO A 37 11.01 0.05 23.16
N GLY A 38 11.20 1.35 23.38
CA GLY A 38 12.50 1.95 23.72
C GLY A 38 13.22 2.63 22.54
N GLU A 39 12.76 2.47 21.31
CA GLU A 39 13.32 3.20 20.18
C GLU A 39 12.64 4.57 20.02
N ALA A 40 13.34 5.64 20.44
CA ALA A 40 12.80 7.01 20.45
C ALA A 40 12.26 7.48 19.09
N ASN A 41 12.81 6.95 17.99
CA ASN A 41 12.45 7.31 16.62
C ASN A 41 11.62 6.23 15.90
N ALA A 42 10.99 5.30 16.62
CA ALA A 42 10.22 4.20 16.05
C ALA A 42 9.18 4.66 14.98
N PRO A 43 8.34 5.68 15.21
CA PRO A 43 7.40 6.15 14.19
C PRO A 43 8.08 6.69 12.92
N THR A 44 9.22 7.36 13.08
CA THR A 44 10.01 7.90 11.96
C THR A 44 10.66 6.78 11.17
N LYS A 45 11.23 5.78 11.85
CA LYS A 45 11.80 4.56 11.27
C LYS A 45 10.75 3.82 10.44
N TRP A 46 9.58 3.54 11.03
CA TRP A 46 8.47 2.91 10.32
C TRP A 46 8.03 3.74 9.11
N ARG A 47 7.95 5.06 9.26
CA ARG A 47 7.62 5.96 8.16
C ARG A 47 8.61 5.89 7.01
N GLN A 48 9.91 5.77 7.29
CA GLN A 48 10.94 5.63 6.26
C GLN A 48 10.85 4.29 5.53
N ILE A 49 10.64 3.20 6.28
CA ILE A 49 10.44 1.86 5.72
C ILE A 49 9.22 1.85 4.79
N ARG A 50 8.04 2.24 5.30
CA ARG A 50 6.77 2.13 4.56
C ARG A 50 6.68 2.98 3.29
N ASN A 51 7.34 4.13 3.28
CA ASN A 51 7.28 5.07 2.16
C ASN A 51 8.44 4.89 1.17
N GLY A 52 9.48 4.13 1.55
CA GLY A 52 10.72 4.02 0.80
C GLY A 52 11.52 5.33 0.74
N ARG A 53 12.80 5.22 0.36
CA ARG A 53 13.63 6.38 0.04
C ARG A 53 13.35 6.81 -1.40
N LYS A 54 12.42 7.75 -1.58
CA LYS A 54 12.01 8.29 -2.90
C LYS A 54 13.17 8.79 -3.78
N GLN A 55 14.34 9.11 -3.20
CA GLN A 55 15.45 9.76 -3.89
C GLN A 55 16.58 8.82 -4.33
N THR A 56 16.62 7.56 -3.89
CA THR A 56 17.85 6.73 -4.04
C THR A 56 17.66 5.42 -4.79
N GLY A 57 16.44 5.05 -5.21
CA GLY A 57 16.16 3.77 -5.85
C GLY A 57 16.48 2.53 -4.99
N ALA A 58 16.74 2.73 -3.70
CA ALA A 58 17.17 1.67 -2.80
C ALA A 58 15.95 0.93 -2.21
N PRO A 59 16.05 -0.40 -1.98
CA PRO A 59 15.02 -1.18 -1.31
C PRO A 59 14.65 -0.57 0.05
N GLN A 60 13.44 -0.89 0.53
CA GLN A 60 12.91 -0.35 1.80
C GLN A 60 13.77 -0.76 3.00
N ARG A 61 14.63 -1.79 2.83
CA ARG A 61 15.58 -2.37 3.79
C ARG A 61 14.93 -2.69 5.13
N ILE A 62 13.71 -3.23 5.11
CA ILE A 62 13.14 -3.82 6.32
C ILE A 62 13.87 -5.14 6.61
N THR A 63 14.40 -5.29 7.82
CA THR A 63 14.98 -6.56 8.26
C THR A 63 13.89 -7.56 8.61
N VAL A 64 14.22 -8.87 8.58
CA VAL A 64 13.29 -9.92 9.01
C VAL A 64 12.84 -9.70 10.46
N SER A 65 13.75 -9.32 11.35
CA SER A 65 13.44 -9.04 12.76
C SER A 65 12.41 -7.91 12.92
N GLU A 66 12.59 -6.82 12.17
CA GLU A 66 11.64 -5.69 12.16
C GLU A 66 10.27 -6.08 11.62
N ALA A 67 10.24 -6.86 10.53
CA ALA A 67 8.99 -7.35 9.97
C ALA A 67 8.25 -8.27 10.95
N VAL A 68 8.97 -9.19 11.61
CA VAL A 68 8.42 -10.09 12.64
C VAL A 68 7.89 -9.28 13.83
N ALA A 69 8.62 -8.27 14.31
CA ALA A 69 8.16 -7.43 15.42
C ALA A 69 6.83 -6.73 15.10
N LEU A 70 6.69 -6.16 13.90
CA LEU A 70 5.44 -5.54 13.45
C LEU A 70 4.31 -6.57 13.33
N CYS A 71 4.60 -7.76 12.82
CA CYS A 71 3.64 -8.85 12.70
C CYS A 71 3.15 -9.35 14.07
N ASN A 72 4.06 -9.43 15.06
CA ASN A 72 3.72 -9.82 16.44
C ASN A 72 2.75 -8.83 17.09
N VAL A 73 2.95 -7.52 16.91
CA VAL A 73 2.00 -6.49 17.38
C VAL A 73 0.64 -6.66 16.71
N LEU A 74 0.64 -7.03 15.45
CA LEU A 74 -0.56 -7.34 14.68
C LEU A 74 -1.04 -8.78 14.89
N GLY A 75 -0.52 -9.55 15.84
CA GLY A 75 -0.97 -10.93 16.11
C GLY A 75 -1.12 -11.79 14.84
N VAL A 76 -0.18 -11.69 13.90
CA VAL A 76 -0.18 -12.44 12.65
C VAL A 76 1.20 -13.03 12.41
N GLU A 77 1.26 -14.23 11.84
CA GLU A 77 2.51 -14.86 11.47
C GLU A 77 3.17 -14.14 10.28
N PHE A 78 4.49 -13.96 10.33
CA PHE A 78 5.23 -13.31 9.24
C PHE A 78 5.09 -14.06 7.90
N SER A 79 5.04 -15.40 7.94
CA SER A 79 4.79 -16.25 6.76
C SER A 79 3.45 -15.93 6.08
N THR A 80 2.42 -15.58 6.87
CA THR A 80 1.11 -15.19 6.33
C THR A 80 1.20 -13.89 5.55
N ILE A 81 1.99 -12.92 6.03
CA ILE A 81 2.23 -11.67 5.32
C ILE A 81 2.98 -11.92 4.01
N LEU A 82 4.00 -12.78 4.01
CA LEU A 82 4.75 -13.15 2.80
C LEU A 82 3.86 -13.85 1.76
N PHE A 83 3.00 -14.77 2.20
CA PHE A 83 2.03 -15.42 1.33
C PHE A 83 1.07 -14.41 0.70
N ARG A 84 0.47 -13.52 1.51
CA ARG A 84 -0.41 -12.45 1.02
C ARG A 84 0.30 -11.52 0.03
N ALA A 85 1.58 -11.22 0.27
CA ALA A 85 2.39 -10.41 -0.63
C ALA A 85 2.59 -11.11 -1.99
N GLN A 86 2.93 -12.40 -2.00
CA GLN A 86 3.07 -13.19 -3.22
C GLN A 86 1.76 -13.24 -4.01
N GLU A 87 0.63 -13.52 -3.34
CA GLU A 87 -0.68 -13.56 -3.97
C GLU A 87 -1.10 -12.20 -4.54
N ALA A 88 -0.85 -11.11 -3.82
CA ALA A 88 -1.12 -9.76 -4.31
C ALA A 88 -0.32 -9.42 -5.58
N ILE A 89 0.94 -9.86 -5.67
CA ILE A 89 1.75 -9.64 -6.88
C ILE A 89 1.24 -10.50 -8.05
N LYS A 90 0.82 -11.76 -7.80
CA LYS A 90 0.17 -12.60 -8.82
C LYS A 90 -1.07 -11.94 -9.39
N LEU A 91 -1.97 -11.48 -8.52
CA LEU A 91 -3.25 -10.89 -8.91
C LEU A 91 -3.07 -9.64 -9.77
N ARG A 92 -2.16 -8.72 -9.39
CA ARG A 92 -1.90 -7.51 -10.19
C ARG A 92 -1.35 -7.80 -11.59
N ARG A 93 -0.64 -8.92 -11.78
CA ARG A 93 -0.14 -9.34 -13.09
C ARG A 93 -1.20 -10.09 -13.90
N ALA A 94 -2.10 -10.80 -13.23
CA ALA A 94 -3.18 -11.56 -13.85
C ALA A 94 -4.35 -10.69 -14.33
N THR A 95 -4.47 -9.46 -13.83
CA THR A 95 -5.36 -8.44 -14.37
C THR A 95 -4.60 -7.52 -15.34
N PRO A 96 -4.50 -7.82 -16.64
CA PRO A 96 -4.52 -6.73 -17.59
C PRO A 96 -5.87 -6.02 -17.38
N TYR A 97 -5.88 -4.70 -17.45
CA TYR A 97 -7.12 -3.92 -17.47
C TYR A 97 -8.16 -4.62 -18.37
N PRO A 98 -9.48 -4.61 -18.05
CA PRO A 98 -10.45 -4.97 -19.06
C PRO A 98 -10.22 -4.04 -20.27
N THR A 99 -9.79 -4.61 -21.38
CA THR A 99 -9.87 -4.01 -22.71
C THR A 99 -11.36 -3.92 -23.06
N ALA A 100 -12.07 -2.96 -22.46
CA ALA A 100 -13.44 -2.57 -22.80
C ALA A 100 -13.83 -1.31 -22.00
N VAL A 101 -13.15 -0.19 -22.27
CA VAL A 101 -13.81 1.11 -22.25
C VAL A 101 -13.59 1.76 -23.63
N GLU A 102 -13.80 0.96 -24.68
CA GLU A 102 -14.23 1.43 -25.98
C GLU A 102 -15.58 0.74 -26.23
N GLU A 103 -16.53 1.46 -26.80
CA GLU A 103 -17.95 1.08 -27.01
C GLU A 103 -18.88 1.24 -25.80
N ASN A 104 -18.96 2.47 -25.29
CA ASN A 104 -20.25 3.18 -25.22
C ASN A 104 -19.99 4.68 -25.18
N ARG A 105 -19.53 5.18 -26.33
CA ARG A 105 -19.71 6.57 -26.77
C ARG A 105 -21.14 6.71 -27.32
N GLU A 106 -22.13 6.23 -26.58
CA GLU A 106 -23.53 6.52 -26.86
C GLU A 106 -23.89 7.79 -26.11
N GLU A 107 -24.04 8.86 -26.89
CA GLU A 107 -24.98 9.96 -26.67
C GLU A 107 -24.95 10.62 -25.29
N TRP A 108 -24.05 11.60 -25.13
CA TRP A 108 -24.35 12.70 -24.23
C TRP A 108 -25.49 13.53 -24.85
N PRO A 109 -26.70 13.60 -24.26
CA PRO A 109 -27.76 14.42 -24.84
C PRO A 109 -27.36 15.90 -24.72
N ALA A 110 -27.62 16.64 -25.79
CA ALA A 110 -27.50 18.09 -25.91
C ALA A 110 -28.32 18.83 -24.84
N ALA A 111 -27.82 18.88 -23.60
CA ALA A 111 -28.47 19.55 -22.47
C ALA A 111 -27.48 20.44 -21.69
N ALA A 112 -26.52 21.06 -22.39
CA ALA A 112 -25.75 22.18 -21.87
C ALA A 112 -26.38 23.53 -22.26
N GLU A 113 -27.70 23.58 -22.45
CA GLU A 113 -28.46 24.82 -22.53
C GLU A 113 -29.11 25.09 -21.16
N LYS A 114 -28.77 26.25 -20.57
CA LYS A 114 -29.27 26.82 -19.30
C LYS A 114 -28.64 26.35 -18.00
N ARG A 115 -27.42 26.83 -17.70
CA ARG A 115 -27.12 27.37 -16.36
C ARG A 115 -26.43 28.72 -16.49
N GLY A 116 -26.99 29.69 -15.79
CA GLY A 116 -26.86 31.12 -16.04
C GLY A 116 -25.42 31.63 -16.00
N ARG A 117 -25.18 32.61 -16.88
CA ARG A 117 -24.16 33.64 -16.71
C ARG A 117 -24.17 34.13 -15.26
N TYR A 118 -22.99 34.11 -14.66
CA TYR A 118 -22.63 34.80 -13.43
C TYR A 118 -23.15 36.24 -13.47
N ASN A 119 -23.89 36.63 -12.43
CA ASN A 119 -24.18 38.03 -12.15
C ASN A 119 -23.03 38.62 -11.34
N GLU A 120 -22.75 39.87 -11.69
CA GLU A 120 -21.72 40.76 -11.17
C GLU A 120 -21.89 41.03 -9.66
N ASN A 121 -20.75 41.28 -9.02
CA ASN A 121 -20.57 42.33 -8.01
C ASN A 121 -19.17 42.91 -8.19
#